data_AF-A0A194XEJ7-F1
#
_entry.id   AF-A0A194XEJ7-F1
#
_cell.length_a   1.000
_cell.length_b   1.000
_cell.length_c   1.000
_cell.angle_alpha   90.00
_cell.angle_beta   90.00
_cell.angle_gamma   90.00
#
_symmetry.space_group_name_H-M   'P 1'
#
loop_
_entity.id
_entity.type
_entity.pdbx_description
1 polymer ?
#
loop_
_entity_poly.entity_id
_entity_poly.type
_entity_poly.pdbx_seq_one_letter_code
_entity_poly.pdbx_strand_id
1 'polypeptide(L)'
;MIWGALSWDYKSPLVFLEKLPERKGICSKAYLQQVLQPIIFPLFDDLGPEYIFMEDGSKVYKGHAKLPRLQHNIRGFNWPPSSPDLNPIEKV
;
A
#
# COMPACT_ATOMS: atom_id res chain seq x y z
N MET A 1 -8.54 0.92 -11.26
CA MET A 1 -8.65 1.13 -9.80
C MET A 1 -7.71 2.28 -9.47
N ILE A 2 -8.07 3.19 -8.58
CA ILE A 2 -7.18 4.28 -8.18
C ILE A 2 -6.62 3.92 -6.80
N TRP A 3 -5.33 4.12 -6.61
CA TRP A 3 -4.66 3.98 -5.32
C TRP A 3 -4.04 5.31 -4.91
N GLY A 4 -4.05 5.58 -3.61
CA GLY A 4 -3.39 6.71 -3.00
C GLY A 4 -3.11 6.44 -1.53
N ALA A 5 -2.22 7.23 -0.95
CA ALA A 5 -1.89 7.23 0.45
C ALA A 5 -1.78 8.66 0.98
N LEU A 6 -1.96 8.83 2.28
CA LEU A 6 -1.73 10.09 2.96
C LEU A 6 -1.08 9.84 4.32
N SER A 7 -0.42 10.88 4.82
CA SER A 7 0.00 11.02 6.21
C SER A 7 -0.45 12.40 6.71
N TRP A 8 0.05 12.82 7.89
CA TRP A 8 -0.26 14.12 8.47
C TRP A 8 0.02 15.31 7.53
N ASP A 9 1.15 15.30 6.81
CA ASP A 9 1.62 16.39 5.96
C ASP A 9 1.98 15.95 4.53
N TYR A 10 1.60 14.74 4.15
CA TYR A 10 1.90 14.16 2.85
C TYR A 10 0.65 13.59 2.17
N LYS A 11 0.56 13.77 0.85
CA LYS A 11 -0.34 13.03 -0.03
C LYS A 11 0.48 12.42 -1.14
N SER A 12 0.31 11.12 -1.37
CA SER A 12 0.97 10.46 -2.49
C SER A 12 0.41 10.94 -3.82
N PRO A 13 1.15 10.77 -4.92
CA PRO A 13 0.54 10.75 -6.24
C PRO A 13 -0.61 9.73 -6.29
N LEU A 14 -1.64 10.01 -7.07
CA LEU A 14 -2.66 9.02 -7.39
C LEU A 14 -2.13 8.05 -8.44
N VAL A 15 -2.24 6.76 -8.17
CA VAL A 15 -1.81 5.70 -9.07
C VAL A 15 -3.05 5.10 -9.73
N PHE A 16 -3.13 5.22 -11.05
CA PHE A 16 -4.16 4.55 -11.85
C PHE A 16 -3.71 3.12 -12.12
N LEU A 17 -4.09 2.22 -11.22
CA LEU A 17 -3.62 0.83 -11.25
C LEU A 17 -4.16 0.08 -12.46
N GLU A 18 -3.23 -0.55 -13.16
CA GLU A 18 -3.47 -1.45 -14.29
C GLU A 18 -3.37 -2.91 -13.86
N LYS A 19 -4.29 -3.73 -14.37
CA LYS A 19 -4.23 -5.18 -14.19
C LYS A 19 -3.13 -5.76 -15.08
N LEU A 20 -2.41 -6.77 -14.58
CA LEU A 20 -1.52 -7.55 -15.43
C LEU A 20 -2.34 -8.35 -16.47
N PRO A 21 -1.72 -8.75 -17.60
CA PRO A 21 -2.36 -9.61 -18.59
C PRO A 21 -3.03 -10.83 -17.94
N GLU A 22 -4.19 -11.23 -18.48
CA GLU A 22 -4.98 -12.39 -18.03
C GLU A 22 -5.56 -12.32 -16.60
N ARG A 23 -5.32 -11.23 -15.85
CA ARG A 23 -5.90 -11.04 -14.51
C ARG A 23 -7.26 -10.36 -14.60
N LYS A 24 -8.19 -10.78 -13.73
CA LYS A 24 -9.52 -10.16 -13.58
C LYS A 24 -9.51 -8.89 -12.73
N GLY A 25 -8.46 -8.66 -11.95
CA GLY A 25 -8.31 -7.48 -11.09
C GLY A 25 -6.86 -7.25 -10.69
N ILE A 26 -6.62 -6.25 -9.85
CA ILE A 26 -5.29 -5.95 -9.32
C ILE A 26 -4.82 -7.10 -8.46
N CYS A 27 -3.64 -7.62 -8.77
CA CYS A 27 -3.02 -8.71 -8.02
C CYS A 27 -1.82 -8.19 -7.22
N SER A 28 -1.34 -9.00 -6.28
CA SER A 28 -0.19 -8.65 -5.44
C SER A 28 1.06 -8.24 -6.23
N LYS A 29 1.28 -8.83 -7.41
CA LYS A 29 2.41 -8.47 -8.28
C LYS A 29 2.24 -7.09 -8.92
N ALA A 30 1.05 -6.76 -9.43
CA ALA A 30 0.75 -5.41 -9.92
C ALA A 30 0.91 -4.37 -8.81
N TYR A 31 0.42 -4.69 -7.61
CA TYR A 31 0.56 -3.80 -6.45
C TYR A 31 2.03 -3.55 -6.07
N LEU A 32 2.84 -4.60 -6.02
CA LEU A 32 4.27 -4.47 -5.79
C LEU A 32 4.94 -3.55 -6.83
N GLN A 33 4.66 -3.77 -8.12
CA GLN A 33 5.33 -3.09 -9.22
C GLN A 33 4.88 -1.64 -9.43
N GLN A 34 3.60 -1.35 -9.18
CA GLN A 34 3.01 -0.05 -9.49
C GLN A 34 2.84 0.85 -8.27
N VAL A 35 2.90 0.29 -7.05
CA VAL A 35 2.74 1.06 -5.80
C VAL A 35 3.97 0.94 -4.92
N LEU A 36 4.31 -0.29 -4.52
CA LEU A 36 5.33 -0.45 -3.49
C LEU A 36 6.70 0.00 -3.97
N GLN A 37 7.16 -0.52 -5.11
CA GLN A 37 8.46 -0.19 -5.67
C GLN A 37 8.62 1.30 -6.03
N PRO A 38 7.69 1.93 -6.78
CA PRO A 38 7.88 3.31 -7.22
C PRO A 38 7.52 4.37 -6.19
N ILE A 39 6.64 4.08 -5.22
CA ILE A 39 6.09 5.11 -4.30
C ILE A 39 6.45 4.80 -2.86
N ILE A 40 6.07 3.63 -2.35
CA ILE A 40 6.18 3.35 -0.91
C ILE A 40 7.62 3.10 -0.47
N PHE A 41 8.42 2.37 -1.25
CA PHE A 41 9.79 2.06 -0.86
C PHE A 41 10.64 3.33 -0.78
N PRO A 42 10.66 4.22 -1.81
CA PRO A 42 11.36 5.49 -1.70
C PRO A 42 10.85 6.34 -0.52
N LEU A 43 9.54 6.39 -0.31
CA LEU A 43 8.96 7.12 0.81
C LEU A 43 9.46 6.60 2.17
N PHE A 44 9.54 5.29 2.34
CA PHE A 44 10.03 4.69 3.59
C PHE A 44 11.55 4.74 3.73
N ASP A 45 12.29 4.80 2.63
CA ASP A 45 13.73 5.09 2.66
C ASP A 45 13.98 6.50 3.24
N ASP A 46 13.09 7.47 2.99
CA ASP A 46 13.16 8.83 3.54
C ASP A 46 12.59 8.92 4.97
N LEU A 47 11.45 8.28 5.25
CA LEU A 47 10.74 8.36 6.54
C LEU A 47 11.41 7.53 7.65
N GLY A 48 12.01 6.39 7.30
CA GLY A 48 12.58 5.44 8.24
C GLY A 48 11.57 4.51 8.93
N PRO A 49 12.06 3.60 9.81
CA PRO A 49 11.28 2.47 10.34
C PRO A 49 10.25 2.83 11.42
N GLU A 50 10.29 4.07 11.94
CA GLU A 50 9.37 4.55 12.97
C GLU A 50 7.94 4.70 12.44
N TYR A 51 7.78 4.94 11.14
CA TYR A 51 6.48 5.09 10.51
C TYR A 51 5.76 3.74 10.35
N ILE A 52 4.43 3.80 10.37
CA ILE A 52 3.56 2.64 10.19
C ILE A 52 2.89 2.77 8.83
N PHE A 53 3.03 1.76 7.98
CA PHE A 53 2.26 1.69 6.75
C PHE A 53 0.90 1.03 7.01
N MET A 54 -0.17 1.82 6.94
CA MET A 54 -1.53 1.40 7.21
C MET A 54 -2.25 1.06 5.90
N GLU A 55 -2.83 -0.13 5.83
CA GLU A 55 -3.64 -0.62 4.71
C GLU A 55 -4.78 -1.50 5.25
N ASP A 56 -5.79 -1.74 4.43
CA ASP A 56 -6.90 -2.63 4.80
C ASP A 56 -6.49 -4.12 4.80
N GLY A 57 -7.43 -5.02 5.07
CA GLY A 57 -7.19 -6.46 5.17
C GLY A 57 -7.00 -7.20 3.83
N SER A 58 -6.85 -6.49 2.70
CA SER A 58 -6.91 -7.07 1.35
C SER A 58 -5.88 -8.18 1.11
N LYS A 59 -6.28 -9.21 0.35
CA LYS A 59 -5.40 -10.33 -0.04
C LYS A 59 -4.23 -9.89 -0.92
N VAL A 60 -4.34 -8.73 -1.58
CA VAL A 60 -3.30 -8.18 -2.46
C VAL A 60 -1.99 -7.93 -1.71
N TYR A 61 -2.03 -7.61 -0.41
CA TYR A 61 -0.83 -7.27 0.36
C TYR A 61 -0.09 -8.52 0.89
N LYS A 62 -0.76 -9.67 0.93
CA LYS A 62 -0.24 -10.90 1.53
C LYS A 62 0.55 -11.79 0.57
N GLY A 63 0.54 -11.49 -0.73
CA GLY A 63 1.23 -12.26 -1.78
C GLY A 63 2.67 -11.79 -2.04
N HIS A 64 3.00 -11.55 -3.32
CA HIS A 64 4.28 -11.01 -3.79
C HIS A 64 4.73 -9.73 -3.08
N ALA A 65 3.80 -8.96 -2.52
CA ALA A 65 4.08 -7.75 -1.75
C ALA A 65 4.72 -8.03 -0.36
N LYS A 66 4.51 -9.21 0.23
CA LYS A 66 4.87 -9.48 1.63
C LYS A 66 6.37 -9.47 1.89
N LEU A 67 7.14 -10.25 1.12
CA LEU A 67 8.58 -10.40 1.35
C LEU A 67 9.36 -9.11 1.03
N PRO A 68 9.12 -8.40 -0.09
CA PRO A 68 9.78 -7.12 -0.37
C PRO A 68 9.56 -6.09 0.74
N ARG A 69 8.36 -5.99 1.31
CA ARG A 69 8.11 -5.05 2.42
C ARG A 69 8.94 -5.37 3.66
N LEU A 70 9.06 -6.65 3.98
CA LEU A 70 9.89 -7.10 5.10
C LEU A 70 11.36 -6.75 4.85
N GLN A 71 11.84 -6.92 3.61
CA GLN A 71 13.21 -6.55 3.22
C GLN A 71 13.47 -5.04 3.30
N HIS A 72 12.45 -4.22 3.05
CA HIS A 72 12.50 -2.75 3.20
C HIS A 72 12.19 -2.25 4.62
N ASN A 73 12.11 -3.14 5.63
CA ASN A 73 11.80 -2.78 7.02
C ASN A 73 10.48 -2.00 7.21
N ILE A 74 9.52 -2.20 6.31
CA ILE A 74 8.23 -1.50 6.37
C ILE A 74 7.32 -2.20 7.36
N ARG A 75 7.06 -1.52 8.48
CA ARG A 75 6.13 -2.00 9.51
C ARG A 75 4.68 -1.76 9.09
N GLY A 76 3.90 -2.83 9.08
CA GLY A 76 2.45 -2.77 8.87
C GLY A 76 1.66 -2.57 10.15
N PHE A 77 0.35 -2.42 10.00
CA PHE A 77 -0.63 -2.41 11.08
C PHE A 77 -1.66 -3.52 10.89
N ASN A 78 -2.07 -4.20 11.97
CA ASN A 78 -3.13 -5.20 11.91
C ASN A 78 -4.49 -4.50 11.85
N TRP A 79 -4.99 -4.29 10.63
CA TRP A 79 -6.27 -3.63 10.41
C TRP A 79 -7.48 -4.53 10.77
N PRO A 80 -8.45 -4.03 11.56
CA PRO A 80 -9.67 -4.77 11.83
C PRO A 80 -10.52 -4.95 10.54
N PRO A 81 -11.04 -6.17 10.26
CA PRO A 81 -11.86 -6.38 9.08
C PRO A 81 -13.13 -5.52 9.07
N SER A 82 -13.52 -5.05 7.87
CA SER A 82 -14.76 -4.28 7.66
C SER A 82 -14.88 -2.99 8.46
N SER A 83 -13.75 -2.35 8.79
CA SER A 83 -13.71 -1.07 9.53
C SER A 83 -13.15 0.08 8.68
N PRO A 84 -13.85 0.51 7.62
CA PRO A 84 -13.42 1.67 6.83
C PRO A 84 -13.55 2.99 7.61
N ASP A 85 -14.47 3.05 8.57
CA ASP A 85 -14.70 4.21 9.45
C ASP A 85 -13.46 4.59 10.28
N LEU A 86 -12.57 3.63 10.56
CA LEU A 86 -11.33 3.86 11.28
C LEU A 86 -10.20 4.40 10.40
N ASN A 87 -10.33 4.36 9.07
CA ASN A 87 -9.28 4.76 8.14
C ASN A 87 -9.44 6.24 7.76
N PRO A 88 -8.48 7.12 8.12
CA PRO A 88 -8.60 8.56 7.84
C PRO A 88 -8.77 8.90 6.36
N ILE A 89 -8.24 8.07 5.44
CA ILE A 89 -8.33 8.34 4.01
C ILE A 89 -9.75 8.26 3.45
N GLU A 90 -10.67 7.55 4.13
CA GLU A 90 -12.07 7.42 3.70
C GLU A 90 -12.89 8.72 3.90
N LYS A 91 -12.28 9.74 4.52
CA LYS A 91 -12.87 11.06 4.78
C LYS A 91 -12.31 12.17 3.90
N VAL A 92 -11.38 11.85 2.98
CA VAL A 92 -10.75 12.80 2.05
C VAL A 92 -11.47 12.80 0.72
#